data_AF-A0A9X2LUT8-F1
#
_entry.id   AF-A0A9X2LUT8-F1
#
_cell.length_a   1.000
_cell.length_b   1.000
_cell.length_c   1.000
_cell.angle_alpha   90.00
_cell.angle_beta   90.00
_cell.angle_gamma   90.00
#
_symmetry.space_group_name_H-M   'P 1'
#
loop_
_entity.id
_entity.type
_entity.pdbx_description
1 polymer ?
#
loop_
_entity_poly.entity_id
_entity_poly.type
_entity_poly.pdbx_seq_one_letter_code
_entity_poly.pdbx_strand_id
1 'polypeptide(L)'
;MTVRAAWLLTGPPAGQTRTDTRLAPLGTMAPEGELTTRDGVIAGGAPLMATSAGPMQVQLGIGRALVQGTTAQGAYPVAVTAPETLTVTDGDAQNPRVDSLVLRVYDGLFDSEGQTAVTAELLVGEPDPSPVEPALPPACLRLWSISVPAGASAGTGGINWATALADRRRYTSAYGGIVPRGWGSNWAGAYDGQYRDNAGILERWNATAAMWETYRPPLAVEAVTTGFSIASGYTLNSYSARRSNGLATIVLEVVRKDAQLDVGAAGNINDEVVGTVPSGWRPPADFELSASDGFGEGTMRLTTAGALSLRTWSGEGALRNDRNIRTSATYHHV
;
A
#
# COMPACT_ATOMS: atom_id res chain seq x y z
N MET A 1 -31.93 20.16 5.43
CA MET A 1 -30.75 19.50 5.99
C MET A 1 -29.92 18.89 4.86
N THR A 2 -28.67 19.32 4.78
CA THR A 2 -27.64 18.93 3.80
C THR A 2 -26.80 17.75 4.30
N VAL A 3 -26.68 17.62 5.63
CA VAL A 3 -26.12 16.47 6.34
C VAL A 3 -27.23 15.48 6.65
N ARG A 4 -26.99 14.19 6.40
CA ARG A 4 -27.96 13.10 6.53
C ARG A 4 -27.30 11.87 7.15
N ALA A 5 -28.04 11.13 7.98
CA ALA A 5 -27.60 9.85 8.52
C ALA A 5 -28.61 8.73 8.23
N ALA A 6 -28.14 7.51 8.00
CA ALA A 6 -29.02 6.34 7.91
C ALA A 6 -29.24 5.68 9.28
N TRP A 7 -30.45 5.16 9.49
CA TRP A 7 -30.89 4.42 10.69
C TRP A 7 -30.82 5.16 12.03
N LEU A 8 -30.64 6.48 11.98
CA LEU A 8 -30.66 7.35 13.17
C LEU A 8 -32.09 7.78 13.55
N LEU A 9 -32.93 8.09 12.57
CA LEU A 9 -34.21 8.76 12.79
C LEU A 9 -35.34 7.79 13.21
N THR A 10 -36.03 8.10 14.31
CA THR A 10 -37.08 7.27 14.93
C THR A 10 -38.50 7.66 14.47
N GLY A 11 -39.02 6.98 13.44
CA GLY A 11 -40.46 6.96 13.09
C GLY A 11 -41.12 8.31 12.67
N PRO A 12 -42.39 8.30 12.21
CA PRO A 12 -43.08 9.51 11.75
C PRO A 12 -43.28 10.54 12.89
N PRO A 13 -43.23 11.86 12.59
CA PRO A 13 -43.19 12.49 11.27
C PRO A 13 -41.77 12.68 10.71
N ALA A 14 -40.72 12.38 11.49
CA ALA A 14 -39.32 12.59 11.16
C ALA A 14 -38.60 11.29 10.79
N GLY A 15 -39.28 10.35 10.12
CA GLY A 15 -38.72 9.03 9.82
C GLY A 15 -37.64 9.09 8.73
N GLN A 16 -36.73 8.10 8.75
CA GLN A 16 -35.73 7.93 7.71
C GLN A 16 -36.39 7.87 6.32
N THR A 17 -35.93 8.70 5.38
CA THR A 17 -36.44 8.67 4.01
C THR A 17 -35.65 7.67 3.16
N ARG A 18 -36.26 7.22 2.05
CA ARG A 18 -35.57 6.39 1.04
C ARG A 18 -34.31 7.09 0.49
N THR A 19 -34.32 8.42 0.43
CA THR A 19 -33.18 9.21 0.00
C THR A 19 -32.03 9.14 0.99
N ASP A 20 -32.32 9.17 2.30
CA ASP A 20 -31.30 9.06 3.35
C ASP A 20 -30.59 7.70 3.29
N THR A 21 -31.36 6.61 3.14
CA THR A 21 -30.78 5.26 2.98
C THR A 21 -29.94 5.10 1.71
N ARG A 22 -30.36 5.72 0.59
CA ARG A 22 -29.63 5.58 -0.69
C ARG A 22 -28.34 6.40 -0.75
N LEU A 23 -28.32 7.57 -0.12
CA LEU A 23 -27.17 8.49 -0.17
C LEU A 23 -26.10 8.16 0.88
N ALA A 24 -26.50 7.64 2.03
CA ALA A 24 -25.57 7.20 3.05
C ALA A 24 -24.88 5.88 2.63
N PRO A 25 -23.62 5.66 3.04
CA PRO A 25 -22.94 4.41 2.72
C PRO A 25 -23.64 3.21 3.39
N LEU A 26 -23.74 2.09 2.67
CA LEU A 26 -24.35 0.85 3.15
C LEU A 26 -23.33 -0.30 3.00
N GLY A 27 -23.28 -1.20 3.99
CA GLY A 27 -22.42 -2.37 3.99
C GLY A 27 -21.56 -2.50 5.24
N THR A 28 -20.90 -3.65 5.41
CA THR A 28 -19.90 -3.83 6.48
C THR A 28 -18.65 -3.04 6.12
N MET A 29 -18.25 -2.12 6.99
CA MET A 29 -16.99 -1.39 6.84
C MET A 29 -15.87 -2.09 7.60
N ALA A 30 -14.64 -1.62 7.44
CA ALA A 30 -13.47 -2.18 8.12
C ALA A 30 -13.74 -2.22 9.63
N PRO A 31 -13.69 -3.39 10.29
CA PRO A 31 -13.99 -3.51 11.70
C PRO A 31 -12.87 -2.91 12.54
N GLU A 32 -13.21 -2.47 13.75
CA GLU A 32 -12.26 -2.17 14.84
C GLU A 32 -12.48 -3.10 16.06
N GLY A 33 -13.56 -3.89 16.04
CA GLY A 33 -13.90 -4.90 17.06
C GLY A 33 -15.14 -5.68 16.64
N GLU A 34 -15.69 -6.51 17.52
CA GLU A 34 -16.83 -7.38 17.23
C GLU A 34 -18.12 -6.60 16.95
N LEU A 35 -18.29 -5.46 17.63
CA LEU A 35 -19.46 -4.58 17.53
C LEU A 35 -19.09 -3.16 17.12
N THR A 36 -17.82 -2.92 16.79
CA THR A 36 -17.30 -1.60 16.43
C THR A 36 -16.67 -1.62 15.06
N THR A 37 -16.86 -0.51 14.35
CA THR A 37 -16.39 -0.33 13.00
C THR A 37 -15.44 0.85 12.95
N ARG A 38 -14.40 0.75 12.11
CA ARG A 38 -13.56 1.88 11.76
C ARG A 38 -14.41 2.95 11.10
N ASP A 39 -14.66 4.01 11.83
CA ASP A 39 -15.19 5.26 11.31
C ASP A 39 -14.14 5.99 10.47
N GLY A 40 -14.62 6.98 9.72
CA GLY A 40 -13.79 7.75 8.83
C GLY A 40 -14.50 8.10 7.54
N VAL A 41 -13.79 8.87 6.75
CA VAL A 41 -14.22 9.34 5.44
C VAL A 41 -14.14 8.18 4.45
N ILE A 42 -15.11 8.12 3.53
CA ILE A 42 -15.05 7.21 2.38
C ILE A 42 -14.33 7.95 1.25
N ALA A 43 -13.20 7.41 0.82
CA ALA A 43 -12.39 7.99 -0.24
C ALA A 43 -13.18 8.09 -1.58
N GLY A 44 -12.90 9.14 -2.36
CA GLY A 44 -13.53 9.41 -3.65
C GLY A 44 -13.37 10.88 -4.05
N GLY A 45 -12.30 11.20 -4.78
CA GLY A 45 -11.92 12.59 -5.05
C GLY A 45 -11.36 13.28 -3.80
N ALA A 46 -11.85 14.49 -3.49
CA ALA A 46 -11.51 15.25 -2.28
C ALA A 46 -12.71 15.33 -1.30
N PRO A 47 -13.19 14.21 -0.74
CA PRO A 47 -14.41 14.17 0.05
C PRO A 47 -14.24 14.94 1.37
N LEU A 48 -15.27 15.70 1.77
CA LEU A 48 -15.29 16.43 3.05
C LEU A 48 -14.09 17.38 3.22
N MET A 49 -13.65 17.99 2.12
CA MET A 49 -12.56 18.96 2.11
C MET A 49 -12.98 20.27 2.76
N ALA A 50 -12.17 20.81 3.67
CA ALA A 50 -12.39 22.14 4.24
C ALA A 50 -11.72 23.20 3.37
N THR A 51 -12.42 24.31 3.14
CA THR A 51 -11.93 25.47 2.39
C THR A 51 -12.35 26.77 3.08
N SER A 52 -11.64 27.87 2.84
CA SER A 52 -12.04 29.18 3.35
C SER A 52 -13.32 29.66 2.67
N ALA A 53 -14.26 30.18 3.47
CA ALA A 53 -15.50 30.81 2.99
C ALA A 53 -15.62 32.30 3.40
N GLY A 54 -14.69 32.80 4.22
CA GLY A 54 -14.64 34.16 4.71
C GLY A 54 -13.59 34.31 5.82
N PRO A 55 -13.37 35.54 6.36
CA PRO A 55 -12.31 35.78 7.35
C PRO A 55 -12.39 34.86 8.57
N MET A 56 -13.61 34.57 9.04
CA MET A 56 -13.90 33.67 10.16
C MET A 56 -14.85 32.54 9.75
N GLN A 57 -14.82 32.11 8.49
CA GLN A 57 -15.72 31.08 7.98
C GLN A 57 -14.97 29.97 7.23
N VAL A 58 -15.33 28.73 7.55
CA VAL A 58 -14.87 27.52 6.87
C VAL A 58 -16.05 26.87 6.16
N GLN A 59 -15.85 26.42 4.93
CA GLN A 59 -16.81 25.60 4.20
C GLN A 59 -16.33 24.16 4.12
N LEU A 60 -17.17 23.24 4.61
CA LEU A 60 -17.02 21.81 4.47
C LEU A 60 -17.64 21.35 3.15
N GLY A 61 -16.85 20.72 2.30
CA GLY A 61 -17.30 20.16 1.03
C GLY A 61 -18.16 18.90 1.19
N ILE A 62 -18.71 18.44 0.08
CA ILE A 62 -19.53 17.23 0.02
C ILE A 62 -18.70 15.95 0.27
N GLY A 63 -19.36 14.90 0.73
CA GLY A 63 -18.73 13.60 0.91
C GLY A 63 -19.53 12.66 1.77
N ARG A 64 -18.97 11.48 2.02
CA ARG A 64 -19.57 10.43 2.85
C ARG A 64 -18.58 10.01 3.91
N ALA A 65 -19.11 9.65 5.08
CA ALA A 65 -18.34 9.14 6.19
C ALA A 65 -19.14 8.08 6.93
N LEU A 66 -18.45 7.31 7.75
CA LEU A 66 -19.03 6.54 8.84
C LEU A 66 -18.64 7.23 10.14
N VAL A 67 -19.56 7.36 11.09
CA VAL A 67 -19.30 7.89 12.44
C VAL A 67 -19.61 6.80 13.45
N GLN A 68 -18.60 6.38 14.21
CA GLN A 68 -18.74 5.32 15.20
C GLN A 68 -19.20 5.92 16.53
N GLY A 69 -20.35 5.48 17.03
CA GLY A 69 -20.83 5.77 18.38
C GLY A 69 -20.20 4.84 19.41
N THR A 70 -20.79 4.79 20.60
CA THR A 70 -20.48 3.74 21.57
C THR A 70 -20.81 2.34 21.03
N THR A 71 -20.34 1.29 21.69
CA THR A 71 -20.67 -0.10 21.32
C THR A 71 -22.18 -0.37 21.26
N ALA A 72 -22.97 0.28 22.11
CA ALA A 72 -24.42 0.13 22.13
C ALA A 72 -25.13 0.91 21.01
N GLN A 73 -24.56 2.05 20.61
CA GLN A 73 -25.05 2.88 19.50
C GLN A 73 -24.71 2.28 18.12
N GLY A 74 -23.55 1.64 18.01
CA GLY A 74 -23.03 1.17 16.73
C GLY A 74 -22.53 2.32 15.85
N ALA A 75 -22.47 2.08 14.54
CA ALA A 75 -21.96 3.03 13.56
C ALA A 75 -23.09 3.68 12.75
N TYR A 76 -22.96 4.97 12.48
CA TYR A 76 -23.91 5.76 11.71
C TYR A 76 -23.30 6.14 10.35
N PRO A 77 -23.88 5.67 9.24
CA PRO A 77 -23.55 6.15 7.91
C PRO A 77 -23.99 7.60 7.71
N VAL A 78 -23.09 8.49 7.31
CA VAL A 78 -23.34 9.92 7.13
C VAL A 78 -23.02 10.37 5.71
N ALA A 79 -23.84 11.26 5.16
CA ALA A 79 -23.60 11.94 3.88
C ALA A 79 -23.79 13.46 4.02
N VAL A 80 -22.80 14.23 3.55
CA VAL A 80 -22.88 15.68 3.34
C VAL A 80 -23.15 15.90 1.86
N THR A 81 -24.35 16.37 1.53
CA THR A 81 -24.89 16.39 0.16
C THR A 81 -24.81 17.75 -0.53
N ALA A 82 -24.48 18.79 0.23
CA ALA A 82 -24.14 20.12 -0.28
C ALA A 82 -23.09 20.76 0.65
N PRO A 83 -22.30 21.73 0.17
CA PRO A 83 -21.31 22.39 1.02
C PRO A 83 -21.95 23.09 2.23
N GLU A 84 -21.34 22.93 3.40
CA GLU A 84 -21.79 23.53 4.67
C GLU A 84 -20.82 24.61 5.12
N THR A 85 -21.31 25.82 5.36
CA THR A 85 -20.49 26.93 5.86
C THR A 85 -20.67 27.09 7.36
N LEU A 86 -19.57 27.02 8.11
CA LEU A 86 -19.53 27.20 9.55
C LEU A 86 -18.76 28.47 9.91
N THR A 87 -19.25 29.19 10.91
CA THR A 87 -18.59 30.40 11.42
C THR A 87 -17.77 30.03 12.64
N VAL A 88 -16.47 30.32 12.57
CA VAL A 88 -15.55 30.22 13.71
C VAL A 88 -15.77 31.44 14.60
N THR A 89 -15.91 31.22 15.91
CA THR A 89 -16.05 32.31 16.87
C THR A 89 -14.76 33.13 16.94
N ASP A 90 -14.85 34.38 17.40
CA ASP A 90 -13.67 35.22 17.56
C ASP A 90 -12.63 34.56 18.49
N GLY A 91 -11.37 34.78 18.17
CA GLY A 91 -10.20 34.35 18.92
C GLY A 91 -10.22 34.94 20.34
N ASP A 92 -9.67 34.19 21.29
CA ASP A 92 -9.41 34.75 22.62
C ASP A 92 -8.43 35.93 22.51
N ALA A 93 -8.55 36.93 23.38
CA ALA A 93 -7.76 38.15 23.28
C ALA A 93 -6.25 37.91 23.50
N GLN A 94 -5.87 36.89 24.28
CA GLN A 94 -4.51 36.70 24.76
C GLN A 94 -3.87 35.42 24.23
N ASN A 95 -4.64 34.34 24.10
CA ASN A 95 -4.12 33.02 23.79
C ASN A 95 -4.68 32.47 22.46
N PRO A 96 -3.87 31.75 21.68
CA PRO A 96 -4.39 30.99 20.55
C PRO A 96 -5.21 29.78 21.03
N ARG A 97 -5.97 29.16 20.12
CA ARG A 97 -6.66 27.88 20.35
C ARG A 97 -6.69 27.02 19.09
N VAL A 98 -7.08 25.76 19.24
CA VAL A 98 -7.33 24.85 18.12
C VAL A 98 -8.77 24.35 18.17
N ASP A 99 -9.56 24.72 17.17
CA ASP A 99 -10.93 24.23 17.03
C ASP A 99 -10.96 22.95 16.17
N SER A 100 -11.95 22.09 16.36
CA SER A 100 -12.16 20.89 15.53
C SER A 100 -13.42 21.01 14.69
N LEU A 101 -13.29 20.86 13.37
CA LEU A 101 -14.42 20.65 12.47
C LEU A 101 -14.76 19.17 12.43
N VAL A 102 -15.98 18.84 12.85
CA VAL A 102 -16.41 17.45 13.07
C VAL A 102 -17.73 17.15 12.38
N LEU A 103 -17.99 15.86 12.15
CA LEU A 103 -19.35 15.33 12.01
C LEU A 103 -19.75 14.73 13.35
N ARG A 104 -20.89 15.15 13.90
CA ARG A 104 -21.42 14.64 15.15
C ARG A 104 -22.80 14.05 14.95
N VAL A 105 -23.04 12.93 15.60
CA VAL A 105 -24.34 12.29 15.70
C VAL A 105 -24.86 12.47 17.12
N TYR A 106 -26.04 13.05 17.21
CA TYR A 106 -26.88 13.07 18.40
C TYR A 106 -27.90 11.94 18.26
N ASP A 107 -27.91 11.04 19.22
CA ASP A 107 -28.86 9.94 19.33
C ASP A 107 -29.52 9.99 20.70
N GLY A 108 -30.65 10.67 20.78
CA GLY A 108 -31.45 10.83 22.00
C GLY A 108 -31.97 9.55 22.66
N LEU A 109 -31.76 8.36 22.08
CA LEU A 109 -31.94 7.10 22.81
C LEU A 109 -30.78 6.79 23.75
N PHE A 110 -29.59 7.31 23.45
CA PHE A 110 -28.35 7.04 24.15
C PHE A 110 -27.70 8.28 24.76
N ASP A 111 -27.93 9.46 24.19
CA ASP A 111 -27.51 10.73 24.76
C ASP A 111 -28.60 11.32 25.66
N SER A 112 -28.17 12.02 26.73
CA SER A 112 -29.06 12.80 27.59
C SER A 112 -29.37 14.17 27.00
N GLU A 113 -29.00 14.42 25.74
CA GLU A 113 -29.09 15.71 25.06
C GLU A 113 -30.47 15.89 24.40
N GLY A 114 -31.25 14.79 24.28
CA GLY A 114 -32.66 14.79 23.91
C GLY A 114 -32.91 15.08 22.43
N GLN A 115 -31.86 15.02 21.60
CA GLN A 115 -31.92 15.29 20.18
C GLN A 115 -31.52 14.06 19.37
N THR A 116 -32.17 13.85 18.24
CA THR A 116 -31.79 12.79 17.28
C THR A 116 -31.47 13.46 15.95
N ALA A 117 -30.19 13.77 15.73
CA ALA A 117 -29.73 14.60 14.63
C ALA A 117 -28.29 14.27 14.21
N VAL A 118 -27.91 14.68 13.00
CA VAL A 118 -26.52 14.67 12.55
C VAL A 118 -26.13 16.05 12.04
N THR A 119 -24.98 16.55 12.48
CA THR A 119 -24.53 17.91 12.19
C THR A 119 -23.07 17.92 11.76
N ALA A 120 -22.72 18.90 10.92
CA ALA A 120 -21.35 19.39 10.87
C ALA A 120 -21.26 20.52 11.89
N GLU A 121 -20.26 20.49 12.77
CA GLU A 121 -20.09 21.50 13.82
C GLU A 121 -18.63 21.80 14.14
N LEU A 122 -18.41 22.89 14.85
CA LEU A 122 -17.12 23.29 15.38
C LEU A 122 -17.09 23.02 16.89
N LEU A 123 -16.18 22.14 17.31
CA LEU A 123 -15.84 22.01 18.72
C LEU A 123 -14.73 23.02 19.02
N VAL A 124 -15.07 24.04 19.80
CA VAL A 124 -14.15 25.12 20.17
C VAL A 124 -13.09 24.57 21.14
N GLY A 125 -11.82 24.86 20.86
CA GLY A 125 -10.72 24.49 21.75
C GLY A 125 -10.57 25.43 22.93
N GLU A 126 -9.85 24.99 23.96
CA GLU A 126 -9.48 25.85 25.07
C GLU A 126 -8.36 26.82 24.64
N PRO A 127 -8.48 28.13 24.92
CA PRO A 127 -7.39 29.08 24.72
C PRO A 127 -6.19 28.78 25.62
N ASP A 128 -5.02 28.55 25.02
CA ASP A 128 -3.79 28.21 25.74
C ASP A 128 -2.55 28.67 24.95
N PRO A 129 -1.44 29.06 25.59
CA PRO A 129 -0.18 29.36 24.90
C PRO A 129 0.37 28.22 24.02
N SER A 130 0.00 26.98 24.31
CA SER A 130 0.31 25.76 23.56
C SER A 130 -0.97 24.95 23.33
N PRO A 131 -1.86 25.43 22.45
CA PRO A 131 -3.21 24.90 22.33
C PRO A 131 -3.21 23.48 21.76
N VAL A 132 -4.08 22.64 22.31
CA VAL A 132 -4.27 21.25 21.89
C VAL A 132 -5.65 21.06 21.27
N GLU A 133 -5.78 20.03 20.42
CA GLU A 133 -7.07 19.67 19.84
C GLU A 133 -8.05 19.23 20.95
N PRO A 134 -9.30 19.72 20.96
CA PRO A 134 -10.28 19.36 21.99
C PRO A 134 -10.54 17.85 22.04
N ALA A 135 -10.96 17.32 23.19
CA ALA A 135 -11.40 15.93 23.25
C ALA A 135 -12.68 15.74 22.41
N LEU A 136 -12.79 14.62 21.70
CA LEU A 136 -14.01 14.31 20.95
C LEU A 136 -15.03 13.62 21.86
N PRO A 137 -16.30 14.06 21.86
CA PRO A 137 -17.37 13.28 22.49
C PRO A 137 -17.61 11.97 21.72
N PRO A 138 -18.36 11.01 22.29
CA PRO A 138 -18.82 9.83 21.55
C PRO A 138 -19.61 10.22 20.29
N ALA A 139 -19.65 9.32 19.31
CA ALA A 139 -20.38 9.51 18.05
C ALA A 139 -19.94 10.78 17.29
N CYS A 140 -18.63 11.06 17.30
CA CYS A 140 -18.03 12.22 16.68
C CYS A 140 -16.80 11.84 15.85
N LEU A 141 -16.74 12.32 14.60
CA LEU A 141 -15.61 12.13 13.69
C LEU A 141 -14.96 13.48 13.41
N ARG A 142 -13.70 13.65 13.83
CA ARG A 142 -12.88 14.81 13.43
C ARG A 142 -12.50 14.72 11.96
N LEU A 143 -12.71 15.82 11.25
CA LEU A 143 -12.31 15.97 9.85
C LEU A 143 -11.12 16.91 9.71
N TRP A 144 -11.14 18.05 10.41
CA TRP A 144 -10.09 19.05 10.33
C TRP A 144 -9.84 19.67 11.70
N SER A 145 -8.62 20.13 11.91
CA SER A 145 -8.29 21.07 12.99
C SER A 145 -8.06 22.46 12.40
N ILE A 146 -8.51 23.48 13.13
CA ILE A 146 -8.44 24.88 12.74
C ILE A 146 -7.64 25.63 13.81
N SER A 147 -6.45 26.11 13.47
CA SER A 147 -5.69 26.99 14.35
C SER A 147 -6.30 28.39 14.33
N VAL A 148 -6.75 28.86 15.49
CA VAL A 148 -7.33 30.20 15.67
C VAL A 148 -6.32 31.06 16.46
N PRO A 149 -5.73 32.09 15.84
CA PRO A 149 -4.81 32.98 16.53
C PRO A 149 -5.50 33.81 17.62
N ALA A 150 -4.72 34.26 18.61
CA ALA A 150 -5.19 35.25 19.58
C ALA A 150 -5.65 36.53 18.85
N GLY A 151 -6.77 37.09 19.26
CA GLY A 151 -7.37 38.31 18.71
C GLY A 151 -7.91 38.17 17.28
N ALA A 152 -7.97 36.96 16.71
CA ALA A 152 -8.52 36.74 15.38
C ALA A 152 -10.02 37.05 15.36
N SER A 153 -10.45 37.92 14.46
CA SER A 153 -11.87 38.25 14.27
C SER A 153 -12.07 38.72 12.84
N ALA A 154 -13.33 38.82 12.39
CA ALA A 154 -13.61 39.39 11.07
C ALA A 154 -13.08 40.82 10.91
N GLY A 155 -13.00 41.60 12.00
CA GLY A 155 -12.51 42.99 12.01
C GLY A 155 -11.00 43.14 12.06
N THR A 156 -10.25 42.10 12.46
CA THR A 156 -8.79 42.12 12.61
C THR A 156 -8.05 41.38 11.49
N GLY A 157 -8.75 41.06 10.39
CA GLY A 157 -8.20 40.35 9.24
C GLY A 157 -8.46 38.83 9.24
N GLY A 158 -9.06 38.30 10.31
CA GLY A 158 -9.53 36.91 10.41
C GLY A 158 -8.41 35.87 10.55
N ILE A 159 -8.77 34.64 10.20
CA ILE A 159 -7.88 33.47 10.24
C ILE A 159 -7.07 33.42 8.93
N ASN A 160 -5.77 33.15 9.04
CA ASN A 160 -4.95 32.83 7.87
C ASN A 160 -5.20 31.39 7.40
N TRP A 161 -6.21 31.21 6.56
CA TRP A 161 -6.67 29.90 6.09
C TRP A 161 -5.65 29.07 5.30
N ALA A 162 -4.62 29.69 4.72
CA ALA A 162 -3.58 28.98 4.00
C ALA A 162 -2.76 28.05 4.92
N THR A 163 -2.68 28.37 6.21
CA THR A 163 -1.89 27.61 7.20
C THR A 163 -2.69 27.14 8.40
N ALA A 164 -3.92 27.63 8.58
CA ALA A 164 -4.73 27.31 9.77
C ALA A 164 -5.38 25.92 9.72
N LEU A 165 -5.54 25.33 8.53
CA LEU A 165 -6.18 24.02 8.37
C LEU A 165 -5.17 22.88 8.44
N ALA A 166 -5.40 21.96 9.37
CA ALA A 166 -4.69 20.70 9.42
C ALA A 166 -5.66 19.54 9.10
N ASP A 167 -5.33 18.73 8.09
CA ASP A 167 -6.16 17.57 7.72
C ASP A 167 -6.10 16.51 8.82
N ARG A 168 -7.28 16.10 9.27
CA ARG A 168 -7.48 15.08 10.30
C ARG A 168 -8.40 13.96 9.83
N ARG A 169 -8.75 13.95 8.53
CA ARG A 169 -9.56 12.90 7.94
C ARG A 169 -8.79 11.58 8.03
N ARG A 170 -9.31 10.68 8.86
CA ARG A 170 -9.03 9.24 8.72
C ARG A 170 -9.98 8.64 7.68
N TYR A 171 -9.53 7.57 7.03
CA TYR A 171 -10.33 6.85 6.05
C TYR A 171 -10.74 5.48 6.56
N THR A 172 -11.83 4.98 5.99
CA THR A 172 -12.34 3.63 6.16
C THR A 172 -12.59 2.99 4.77
N SER A 173 -12.82 1.69 4.75
CA SER A 173 -13.13 0.91 3.55
C SER A 173 -14.24 -0.09 3.85
N ALA A 174 -14.81 -0.71 2.82
CA ALA A 174 -15.63 -1.91 3.01
C ALA A 174 -14.79 -3.04 3.66
N TYR A 175 -15.46 -3.99 4.31
CA TYR A 175 -14.81 -5.20 4.85
C TYR A 175 -14.02 -5.93 3.75
N GLY A 176 -12.80 -6.36 4.07
CA GLY A 176 -11.86 -6.97 3.12
C GLY A 176 -11.20 -6.00 2.14
N GLY A 177 -11.60 -4.72 2.14
CA GLY A 177 -10.94 -3.66 1.37
C GLY A 177 -9.60 -3.23 1.99
N ILE A 178 -8.81 -2.50 1.19
CA ILE A 178 -7.59 -1.85 1.64
C ILE A 178 -7.98 -0.49 2.23
N VAL A 179 -7.75 -0.30 3.52
CA VAL A 179 -7.98 1.00 4.17
C VAL A 179 -6.96 2.01 3.62
N PRO A 180 -7.40 3.13 2.98
CA PRO A 180 -6.47 4.13 2.47
C PRO A 180 -5.70 4.82 3.59
N ARG A 181 -4.51 5.33 3.28
CA ARG A 181 -3.79 6.19 4.21
C ARG A 181 -4.61 7.46 4.50
N GLY A 182 -4.78 7.75 5.78
CA GLY A 182 -5.33 9.02 6.27
C GLY A 182 -4.57 9.48 7.50
N TRP A 183 -5.16 10.43 8.21
CA TRP A 183 -4.68 10.80 9.54
C TRP A 183 -4.82 9.64 10.54
N GLY A 184 -3.95 9.62 11.56
CA GLY A 184 -3.99 8.61 12.62
C GLY A 184 -3.73 7.20 12.10
N SER A 185 -2.57 6.96 11.49
CA SER A 185 -2.17 5.63 10.99
C SER A 185 -1.70 4.66 12.07
N ASN A 186 -1.60 5.10 13.33
CA ASN A 186 -1.21 4.25 14.46
C ASN A 186 -2.42 3.59 15.12
N TRP A 187 -3.05 2.65 14.42
CA TRP A 187 -4.18 1.86 14.92
C TRP A 187 -3.90 0.36 14.75
N ALA A 188 -4.43 -0.47 15.64
CA ALA A 188 -4.31 -1.93 15.56
C ALA A 188 -5.32 -2.51 14.56
N GLY A 189 -4.90 -3.51 13.77
CA GLY A 189 -5.85 -4.26 12.95
C GLY A 189 -6.82 -5.09 13.80
N ALA A 190 -8.04 -5.26 13.31
CA ALA A 190 -9.12 -5.96 14.00
C ALA A 190 -9.10 -7.48 13.79
N TYR A 191 -8.46 -7.98 12.73
CA TYR A 191 -8.32 -9.42 12.47
C TYR A 191 -7.05 -9.72 11.69
N ASP A 192 -6.51 -10.93 11.88
CA ASP A 192 -5.33 -11.37 11.12
C ASP A 192 -5.59 -11.31 9.63
N GLY A 193 -4.72 -10.62 8.91
CA GLY A 193 -4.86 -10.45 7.47
C GLY A 193 -5.68 -9.26 6.99
N GLN A 194 -6.11 -8.37 7.87
CA GLN A 194 -6.61 -7.06 7.45
C GLN A 194 -5.55 -6.30 6.65
N TYR A 195 -5.94 -5.59 5.60
CA TYR A 195 -5.04 -4.81 4.74
C TYR A 195 -5.22 -3.30 4.91
N ARG A 196 -4.12 -2.56 4.75
CA ARG A 196 -4.13 -1.09 4.63
C ARG A 196 -3.04 -0.59 3.68
N ASP A 197 -3.23 0.62 3.17
CA ASP A 197 -2.17 1.41 2.57
C ASP A 197 -1.48 2.26 3.63
N ASN A 198 -0.15 2.24 3.61
CA ASN A 198 0.68 3.14 4.38
C ASN A 198 1.73 3.77 3.47
N ALA A 199 1.37 4.88 2.82
CA ALA A 199 2.29 5.67 1.99
C ALA A 199 2.70 4.97 0.69
N GLY A 200 1.79 4.20 0.08
CA GLY A 200 2.10 3.36 -1.07
C GLY A 200 2.70 2.01 -0.71
N ILE A 201 2.89 1.71 0.58
CA ILE A 201 3.26 0.38 1.05
C ILE A 201 1.99 -0.34 1.47
N LEU A 202 1.71 -1.47 0.81
CA LEU A 202 0.64 -2.37 1.25
C LEU A 202 1.11 -3.11 2.51
N GLU A 203 0.34 -2.97 3.58
CA GLU A 203 0.59 -3.65 4.85
C GLU A 203 -0.55 -4.62 5.17
N ARG A 204 -0.19 -5.75 5.78
CA ARG A 204 -1.11 -6.78 6.30
C ARG A 204 -0.96 -6.83 7.82
N TRP A 205 -2.06 -6.86 8.55
CA TRP A 205 -2.05 -7.03 10.00
C TRP A 205 -1.63 -8.45 10.36
N ASN A 206 -0.66 -8.57 11.27
CA ASN A 206 -0.27 -9.82 11.91
C ASN A 206 -0.82 -9.80 13.35
N ALA A 207 -1.87 -10.58 13.60
CA ALA A 207 -2.51 -10.59 14.92
C ALA A 207 -1.62 -11.24 16.01
N THR A 208 -0.75 -12.18 15.63
CA THR A 208 0.20 -12.82 16.57
C THR A 208 1.28 -11.85 17.01
N ALA A 209 1.78 -11.03 16.10
CA ALA A 209 2.81 -10.02 16.39
C ALA A 209 2.22 -8.68 16.86
N ALA A 210 0.89 -8.52 16.80
CA ALA A 210 0.16 -7.29 17.10
C ALA A 210 0.72 -6.05 16.38
N MET A 211 1.12 -6.23 15.10
CA MET A 211 1.71 -5.16 14.31
C MET A 211 1.33 -5.27 12.83
N TRP A 212 1.45 -4.14 12.14
CA TRP A 212 1.36 -4.07 10.69
C TRP A 212 2.70 -4.47 10.07
N GLU A 213 2.66 -5.38 9.10
CA GLU A 213 3.83 -5.82 8.37
C GLU A 213 3.67 -5.49 6.89
N THR A 214 4.76 -5.14 6.23
CA THR A 214 4.77 -5.02 4.77
C THR A 214 4.34 -6.33 4.14
N TYR A 215 3.27 -6.29 3.34
CA TYR A 215 2.81 -7.47 2.63
C TYR A 215 3.83 -7.88 1.58
N ARG A 216 4.24 -9.15 1.63
CA ARG A 216 5.09 -9.77 0.61
C ARG A 216 4.27 -10.87 -0.06
N PRO A 217 4.01 -10.78 -1.38
CA PRO A 217 3.31 -11.85 -2.07
C PRO A 217 4.12 -13.16 -1.98
N PRO A 218 3.46 -14.32 -1.99
CA PRO A 218 4.15 -15.61 -2.01
C PRO A 218 5.16 -15.68 -3.15
N LEU A 219 6.33 -16.24 -2.86
CA LEU A 219 7.40 -16.39 -3.84
C LEU A 219 7.00 -17.46 -4.87
N ALA A 220 6.74 -17.06 -6.11
CA ALA A 220 6.63 -18.00 -7.21
C ALA A 220 8.03 -18.55 -7.52
N VAL A 221 8.27 -19.82 -7.20
CA VAL A 221 9.52 -20.53 -7.47
C VAL A 221 9.21 -21.68 -8.41
N GLU A 222 9.90 -21.73 -9.54
CA GLU A 222 9.91 -22.88 -10.43
C GLU A 222 11.33 -23.40 -10.54
N ALA A 223 11.49 -24.72 -10.56
CA ALA A 223 12.79 -25.36 -10.74
C ALA A 223 12.68 -26.63 -11.60
N VAL A 224 13.70 -26.86 -12.43
CA VAL A 224 13.85 -28.08 -13.23
C VAL A 224 15.28 -28.60 -13.14
N THR A 225 15.44 -29.91 -13.28
CA THR A 225 16.77 -30.58 -13.35
C THR A 225 16.99 -31.30 -14.68
N THR A 226 16.05 -31.16 -15.62
CA THR A 226 16.04 -31.85 -16.91
C THR A 226 15.73 -30.86 -18.04
N GLY A 227 15.96 -31.29 -19.29
CA GLY A 227 15.59 -30.56 -20.50
C GLY A 227 16.74 -29.92 -21.27
N PHE A 228 17.92 -29.74 -20.67
CA PHE A 228 19.10 -29.29 -21.42
C PHE A 228 19.45 -30.32 -22.50
N SER A 229 19.53 -29.87 -23.75
CA SER A 229 19.86 -30.73 -24.88
C SER A 229 21.37 -30.66 -25.13
N ILE A 230 22.09 -31.73 -24.80
CA ILE A 230 23.54 -31.81 -24.94
C ILE A 230 23.95 -32.01 -26.40
N ALA A 231 25.03 -31.35 -26.84
CA ALA A 231 25.62 -31.59 -28.16
C ALA A 231 26.42 -32.90 -28.21
N SER A 232 26.64 -33.48 -29.40
CA SER A 232 27.23 -34.81 -29.58
C SER A 232 28.65 -34.98 -29.00
N GLY A 233 29.41 -33.88 -28.94
CA GLY A 233 30.78 -33.85 -28.40
C GLY A 233 30.87 -33.77 -26.88
N TYR A 234 29.73 -33.78 -26.17
CA TYR A 234 29.67 -33.62 -24.72
C TYR A 234 28.73 -34.64 -24.07
N THR A 235 28.97 -34.89 -22.78
CA THR A 235 28.06 -35.61 -21.88
C THR A 235 27.53 -34.64 -20.84
N LEU A 236 26.23 -34.68 -20.58
CA LEU A 236 25.61 -33.90 -19.51
C LEU A 236 25.75 -34.66 -18.19
N ASN A 237 26.45 -34.09 -17.21
CA ASN A 237 26.51 -34.64 -15.86
C ASN A 237 25.38 -34.09 -15.00
N SER A 238 25.17 -32.77 -15.02
CA SER A 238 24.09 -32.13 -14.28
C SER A 238 23.59 -30.86 -14.97
N TYR A 239 22.29 -30.64 -14.86
CA TYR A 239 21.63 -29.39 -15.22
C TYR A 239 20.64 -29.08 -14.11
N SER A 240 20.61 -27.83 -13.68
CA SER A 240 19.52 -27.30 -12.85
C SER A 240 19.19 -25.90 -13.29
N ALA A 241 17.91 -25.57 -13.27
CA ALA A 241 17.45 -24.23 -13.50
C ALA A 241 16.40 -23.87 -12.46
N ARG A 242 16.47 -22.65 -11.94
CA ARG A 242 15.53 -22.11 -10.95
C ARG A 242 15.18 -20.69 -11.31
N ARG A 243 13.89 -20.34 -11.33
CA ARG A 243 13.43 -18.96 -11.55
C ARG A 243 12.51 -18.49 -10.44
N SER A 244 12.65 -17.22 -10.10
CA SER A 244 11.81 -16.54 -9.14
C SER A 244 11.88 -15.02 -9.34
N ASN A 245 10.75 -14.33 -9.21
CA ASN A 245 10.64 -12.87 -9.31
C ASN A 245 11.34 -12.27 -10.56
N GLY A 246 11.16 -12.90 -11.73
CA GLY A 246 11.75 -12.43 -12.99
C GLY A 246 13.26 -12.63 -13.11
N LEU A 247 13.89 -13.40 -12.21
CA LEU A 247 15.26 -13.87 -12.34
C LEU A 247 15.27 -15.38 -12.60
N ALA A 248 16.05 -15.82 -13.57
CA ALA A 248 16.37 -17.21 -13.81
C ALA A 248 17.85 -17.46 -13.55
N THR A 249 18.15 -18.59 -12.90
CA THR A 249 19.50 -19.10 -12.71
C THR A 249 19.58 -20.47 -13.33
N ILE A 250 20.60 -20.72 -14.14
CA ILE A 250 20.96 -22.04 -14.63
C ILE A 250 22.34 -22.43 -14.07
N VAL A 251 22.52 -23.71 -13.79
CA VAL A 251 23.80 -24.32 -13.43
C VAL A 251 23.96 -25.57 -14.26
N LEU A 252 25.15 -25.72 -14.86
CA LEU A 252 25.45 -26.78 -15.81
C LEU A 252 26.82 -27.39 -15.50
N GLU A 253 26.87 -28.72 -15.56
CA GLU A 253 28.10 -29.51 -15.53
C GLU A 253 28.10 -30.48 -16.72
N VAL A 254 29.11 -30.37 -17.57
CA VAL A 254 29.29 -31.21 -18.75
C VAL A 254 30.70 -31.77 -18.81
N VAL A 255 30.90 -32.85 -19.55
CA VAL A 255 32.22 -33.43 -19.83
C VAL A 255 32.40 -33.50 -21.33
N ARG A 256 33.58 -33.11 -21.83
CA ARG A 256 33.93 -33.31 -23.24
C ARG A 256 34.04 -34.80 -23.53
N LYS A 257 33.47 -35.28 -24.62
CA LYS A 257 33.58 -36.68 -25.08
C LYS A 257 34.57 -36.84 -26.22
N ASP A 258 34.75 -35.79 -27.01
CA ASP A 258 35.67 -35.79 -28.15
C ASP A 258 37.13 -35.86 -27.71
N ALA A 259 38.03 -35.95 -28.70
CA ALA A 259 39.47 -35.88 -28.46
C ALA A 259 39.84 -34.61 -27.68
N GLN A 260 40.92 -34.72 -26.88
CA GLN A 260 41.49 -33.58 -26.15
C GLN A 260 41.70 -32.42 -27.11
N LEU A 261 41.27 -31.22 -26.71
CA LEU A 261 41.53 -29.99 -27.45
C LEU A 261 42.62 -29.22 -26.72
N ASP A 262 43.83 -29.22 -27.29
CA ASP A 262 44.94 -28.40 -26.82
C ASP A 262 44.76 -26.95 -27.30
N VAL A 263 44.94 -26.01 -26.38
CA VAL A 263 44.65 -24.59 -26.60
C VAL A 263 45.96 -23.84 -26.61
N GLY A 264 46.30 -23.21 -27.74
CA GLY A 264 47.53 -22.44 -27.87
C GLY A 264 47.56 -21.18 -26.99
N ALA A 265 48.71 -20.52 -26.89
CA ALA A 265 48.95 -19.34 -26.06
C ALA A 265 47.88 -18.23 -26.12
N ALA A 266 47.23 -18.07 -27.27
CA ALA A 266 46.20 -17.04 -27.47
C ALA A 266 44.87 -17.33 -26.73
N GLY A 267 44.64 -18.55 -26.24
CA GLY A 267 43.44 -18.92 -25.48
C GLY A 267 42.13 -19.00 -26.30
N ASN A 268 42.17 -18.67 -27.58
CA ASN A 268 41.02 -18.73 -28.47
C ASN A 268 40.83 -20.14 -29.04
N ILE A 269 39.59 -20.62 -29.07
CA ILE A 269 39.22 -21.86 -29.74
C ILE A 269 38.19 -21.57 -30.84
N ASN A 270 37.97 -22.52 -31.74
CA ASN A 270 36.77 -22.45 -32.57
C ASN A 270 35.54 -22.63 -31.68
N ASP A 271 34.49 -21.86 -31.93
CA ASP A 271 33.26 -21.96 -31.13
C ASP A 271 32.71 -23.38 -31.17
N GLU A 272 32.62 -24.02 -30.01
CA GLU A 272 32.07 -25.36 -29.87
C GLU A 272 30.73 -25.30 -29.14
N VAL A 273 29.65 -25.71 -29.81
CA VAL A 273 28.33 -25.78 -29.19
C VAL A 273 28.33 -26.90 -28.15
N VAL A 274 28.10 -26.53 -26.90
CA VAL A 274 27.99 -27.45 -25.76
C VAL A 274 26.58 -28.05 -25.69
N GLY A 275 25.56 -27.25 -25.97
CA GLY A 275 24.18 -27.71 -25.95
C GLY A 275 23.18 -26.55 -26.01
N THR A 276 21.91 -26.86 -25.76
CA THR A 276 20.80 -25.92 -25.84
C THR A 276 19.96 -25.92 -24.56
N VAL A 277 19.75 -24.73 -24.00
CA VAL A 277 18.82 -24.45 -22.90
C VAL A 277 17.36 -24.52 -23.41
N PRO A 278 16.43 -25.17 -22.68
CA PRO A 278 15.02 -25.26 -23.06
C PRO A 278 14.39 -23.88 -23.27
N SER A 279 13.41 -23.77 -24.17
CA SER A 279 12.77 -22.50 -24.52
C SER A 279 12.24 -21.70 -23.33
N GLY A 280 11.66 -22.37 -22.33
CA GLY A 280 11.15 -21.73 -21.10
C GLY A 280 12.21 -21.24 -20.12
N TRP A 281 13.50 -21.35 -20.47
CA TRP A 281 14.64 -20.96 -19.64
C TRP A 281 15.64 -20.10 -20.41
N ARG A 282 15.34 -19.62 -21.62
CA ARG A 282 16.32 -18.86 -22.43
C ARG A 282 16.47 -17.42 -21.94
N PRO A 283 17.65 -16.81 -22.11
CA PRO A 283 17.83 -15.43 -21.74
C PRO A 283 17.21 -14.46 -22.76
N PRO A 284 16.87 -13.22 -22.35
CA PRO A 284 16.30 -12.20 -23.22
C PRO A 284 17.35 -11.49 -24.07
N ALA A 285 18.63 -11.66 -23.74
CA ALA A 285 19.77 -11.14 -24.49
C ALA A 285 20.90 -12.16 -24.45
N ASP A 286 21.77 -12.09 -25.46
CA ASP A 286 23.00 -12.89 -25.47
C ASP A 286 23.94 -12.39 -24.35
N PHE A 287 24.63 -13.30 -23.68
CA PHE A 287 25.68 -12.94 -22.72
C PHE A 287 26.79 -13.99 -22.63
N GLU A 288 27.93 -13.54 -22.11
CA GLU A 288 29.10 -14.37 -21.83
C GLU A 288 29.07 -14.88 -20.39
N LEU A 289 29.58 -16.09 -20.22
CA LEU A 289 29.61 -16.84 -18.97
C LEU A 289 31.01 -17.36 -18.72
N SER A 290 31.44 -17.37 -17.46
CA SER A 290 32.64 -18.11 -17.09
C SER A 290 32.39 -19.61 -17.16
N ALA A 291 33.37 -20.35 -17.66
CA ALA A 291 33.44 -21.79 -17.58
C ALA A 291 34.76 -22.21 -16.96
N SER A 292 34.77 -23.28 -16.16
CA SER A 292 36.00 -23.83 -15.58
C SER A 292 35.88 -25.33 -15.36
N ASP A 293 36.99 -26.05 -15.50
CA ASP A 293 37.09 -27.46 -15.14
C ASP A 293 37.84 -27.69 -13.80
N GLY A 294 38.28 -26.61 -13.15
CA GLY A 294 39.11 -26.60 -11.94
C GLY A 294 40.63 -26.58 -12.20
N PHE A 295 41.05 -26.72 -13.46
CA PHE A 295 42.45 -26.65 -13.91
C PHE A 295 42.68 -25.56 -14.97
N GLY A 296 41.67 -25.30 -15.78
CA GLY A 296 41.59 -24.19 -16.71
C GLY A 296 40.26 -23.46 -16.60
N GLU A 297 40.21 -22.29 -17.21
CA GLU A 297 39.02 -21.45 -17.28
C GLU A 297 38.86 -20.87 -18.68
N GLY A 298 37.65 -20.48 -19.01
CA GLY A 298 37.30 -19.93 -20.30
C GLY A 298 35.96 -19.22 -20.27
N THR A 299 35.49 -18.86 -21.46
CA THR A 299 34.18 -18.21 -21.63
C THR A 299 33.26 -19.05 -22.49
N MET A 300 31.99 -19.07 -22.12
CA MET A 300 30.90 -19.61 -22.92
C MET A 300 29.90 -18.50 -23.24
N ARG A 301 29.41 -18.48 -24.47
CA ARG A 301 28.32 -17.59 -24.88
C ARG A 301 26.99 -18.32 -24.82
N LEU A 302 26.03 -17.79 -24.06
CA LEU A 302 24.63 -18.21 -24.12
C LEU A 302 23.83 -17.23 -24.96
N THR A 303 23.19 -17.74 -26.00
CA THR A 303 22.36 -16.92 -26.91
C THR A 303 20.89 -16.90 -26.50
N THR A 304 20.15 -15.94 -27.02
CA THR A 304 18.67 -15.88 -26.94
C THR A 304 17.97 -17.11 -27.53
N ALA A 305 18.62 -17.81 -28.46
CA ALA A 305 18.14 -19.10 -28.98
C ALA A 305 18.40 -20.28 -28.02
N GLY A 306 19.03 -20.03 -26.87
CA GLY A 306 19.39 -21.02 -25.87
C GLY A 306 20.66 -21.79 -26.19
N ALA A 307 21.33 -21.53 -27.32
CA ALA A 307 22.57 -22.20 -27.66
C ALA A 307 23.70 -21.71 -26.77
N LEU A 308 24.35 -22.65 -26.08
CA LEU A 308 25.51 -22.43 -25.23
C LEU A 308 26.76 -22.91 -25.98
N SER A 309 27.71 -22.02 -26.23
CA SER A 309 28.93 -22.33 -26.99
C SER A 309 30.18 -21.94 -26.22
N LEU A 310 31.16 -22.84 -26.11
CA LEU A 310 32.47 -22.54 -25.55
C LEU A 310 33.29 -21.76 -26.58
N ARG A 311 33.91 -20.67 -26.13
CA ARG A 311 34.55 -19.64 -26.99
C ARG A 311 36.06 -19.56 -26.75
N THR A 312 36.45 -19.66 -25.49
CA THR A 312 37.85 -19.52 -25.07
C THR A 312 38.17 -20.52 -23.98
N TRP A 313 39.46 -20.72 -23.75
CA TRP A 313 40.01 -21.45 -22.63
C TRP A 313 41.35 -20.84 -22.22
N SER A 314 41.95 -21.34 -21.14
CA SER A 314 43.26 -20.88 -20.68
C SER A 314 44.31 -21.17 -21.77
N GLY A 315 45.12 -20.16 -22.08
CA GLY A 315 46.22 -20.29 -23.05
C GLY A 315 47.25 -21.31 -22.57
N GLU A 316 47.78 -22.12 -23.49
CA GLU A 316 48.61 -23.31 -23.19
C GLU A 316 47.88 -24.37 -22.33
N GLY A 317 46.56 -24.26 -22.20
CA GLY A 317 45.69 -25.22 -21.51
C GLY A 317 45.19 -26.34 -22.42
N ALA A 318 44.38 -27.24 -21.86
CA ALA A 318 43.71 -28.28 -22.63
C ALA A 318 42.33 -28.59 -22.05
N LEU A 319 41.36 -28.79 -22.94
CA LEU A 319 40.05 -29.37 -22.60
C LEU A 319 40.14 -30.88 -22.70
N ARG A 320 40.10 -31.55 -21.55
CA ARG A 320 40.22 -33.02 -21.46
C ARG A 320 38.86 -33.69 -21.33
N ASN A 321 38.81 -34.96 -21.75
CA ASN A 321 37.59 -35.76 -21.78
C ASN A 321 37.21 -36.39 -20.43
N ASP A 322 38.03 -36.22 -19.40
CA ASP A 322 37.83 -36.73 -18.04
C ASP A 322 37.52 -35.63 -17.02
N ARG A 323 37.30 -34.39 -17.49
CA ARG A 323 37.10 -33.23 -16.62
C ARG A 323 35.73 -32.60 -16.81
N ASN A 324 35.14 -32.24 -15.67
CA ASN A 324 33.83 -31.60 -15.60
C ASN A 324 33.97 -30.10 -15.81
N ILE A 325 33.47 -29.62 -16.94
CA ILE A 325 33.33 -28.19 -17.23
C ILE A 325 32.06 -27.69 -16.54
N ARG A 326 32.20 -26.67 -15.69
CA ARG A 326 31.14 -26.09 -14.88
C ARG A 326 30.90 -24.66 -15.31
N THR A 327 29.63 -24.30 -15.44
CA THR A 327 29.20 -22.92 -15.68
C THR A 327 27.86 -22.66 -14.99
N SER A 328 27.60 -21.39 -14.70
CA SER A 328 26.31 -20.94 -14.19
C SER A 328 26.00 -19.57 -14.77
N ALA A 329 24.71 -19.27 -14.91
CA ALA A 329 24.24 -17.97 -15.36
C ALA A 329 23.05 -17.53 -14.52
N THR A 330 22.99 -16.24 -14.19
CA THR A 330 21.79 -15.61 -13.63
C THR A 330 21.42 -14.40 -14.48
N TYR A 331 20.17 -14.34 -14.92
CA TYR A 331 19.67 -13.32 -15.82
C TYR A 331 18.20 -13.01 -15.55
N HIS A 332 17.77 -11.84 -16.02
CA HIS A 332 16.35 -11.53 -16.07
C HIS A 332 15.64 -12.46 -17.04
N HIS A 333 14.52 -13.03 -16.63
CA HIS A 333 13.66 -13.86 -17.46
C HIS A 333 12.27 -13.22 -17.47
N VAL A 334 11.75 -12.97 -18.67
CA VAL A 334 10.42 -12.40 -18.89
C VAL A 334 9.36 -13.50 -18.86
#